data_AF-A0A2N4SHH9-F1
#
_entry.id   AF-A0A2N4SHH9-F1
#
_cell.length_a   1.000
_cell.length_b   1.000
_cell.length_c   1.000
_cell.angle_alpha   90.00
_cell.angle_beta   90.00
_cell.angle_gamma   90.00
#
_symmetry.space_group_name_H-M   'P 1'
#
loop_
_entity.id
_entity.type
_entity.pdbx_description
1 polymer ?
#
loop_
_entity_poly.entity_id
_entity_poly.type
_entity_poly.pdbx_seq_one_letter_code
_entity_poly.pdbx_strand_id
1 'polypeptide(L)'
;MLFSVLSATGVPAPAQTAVPTFEVKGLNLNVKQDALAGLATGTSAFKCSPDRQNYLTTVCESNLEVRTCAVKKSGLPQGMWQQFQDCTTTYLPASSLTPAMQRMATIGGNQVKLIRISFFDAQASEIIVFHEGKNPGTFLEAFTQRYGPPTSEVANARDSYDNGITWTRADETMKLGAARVVLTNPSVLTARRQRLEADREAAKNRANGAREDAAKKAKSDI
;
A
#
# COMPACT_ATOMS: atom_id res chain seq x y z
N MET A 1 -30.15 -14.80 59.93
CA MET A 1 -29.03 -15.00 58.96
C MET A 1 -29.55 -16.03 57.96
N LEU A 2 -29.50 -15.92 56.63
CA LEU A 2 -28.61 -15.24 55.69
C LEU A 2 -29.37 -14.94 54.38
N PHE A 3 -28.85 -13.95 53.65
CA PHE A 3 -29.24 -13.44 52.34
C PHE A 3 -28.88 -14.39 51.18
N SER A 4 -29.70 -14.32 50.10
CA SER A 4 -29.35 -14.31 48.66
C SER A 4 -28.48 -15.47 48.11
N VAL A 5 -28.38 -15.77 46.81
CA VAL A 5 -28.55 -15.00 45.58
C VAL A 5 -28.88 -16.01 44.47
N LEU A 6 -29.86 -15.68 43.61
CA LEU A 6 -29.99 -16.29 42.29
C LEU A 6 -28.73 -15.92 41.48
N SER A 7 -27.80 -16.85 41.33
CA SER A 7 -26.68 -16.67 40.41
C SER A 7 -27.21 -16.77 38.98
N ALA A 8 -27.22 -15.60 38.32
CA ALA A 8 -27.35 -15.46 36.89
C ALA A 8 -26.45 -16.49 36.18
N THR A 9 -27.04 -17.33 35.34
CA THR A 9 -26.32 -18.02 34.27
C THR A 9 -25.90 -16.95 33.27
N GLY A 10 -24.81 -16.25 33.62
CA GLY A 10 -24.06 -15.44 32.68
C GLY A 10 -23.60 -16.38 31.58
N VAL A 11 -24.28 -16.33 30.44
CA VAL A 11 -23.69 -16.75 29.18
C VAL A 11 -22.37 -15.99 29.09
N PRO A 12 -21.21 -16.66 29.11
CA PRO A 12 -19.96 -15.95 28.91
C PRO A 12 -20.09 -15.28 27.55
N ALA A 13 -20.00 -13.95 27.54
CA ALA A 13 -19.76 -13.22 26.31
C ALA A 13 -18.61 -13.93 25.59
N PRO A 14 -18.72 -14.21 24.29
CA PRO A 14 -17.65 -14.87 23.57
C PRO A 14 -16.36 -14.14 23.88
N ALA A 15 -15.37 -14.88 24.38
CA ALA A 15 -14.04 -14.37 24.61
C ALA A 15 -13.66 -13.56 23.37
N GLN A 16 -13.48 -12.25 23.55
CA GLN A 16 -13.00 -11.37 22.50
C GLN A 16 -11.70 -11.99 22.02
N THR A 17 -11.80 -12.62 20.86
CA THR A 17 -10.71 -13.37 20.26
C THR A 17 -9.61 -12.34 20.09
N ALA A 18 -8.49 -12.57 20.77
CA ALA A 18 -7.32 -11.71 20.74
C ALA A 18 -7.09 -11.24 19.31
N VAL A 19 -6.98 -9.92 19.15
CA VAL A 19 -6.78 -9.22 17.90
C VAL A 19 -5.87 -10.02 16.97
N PRO A 20 -6.34 -10.41 15.76
CA PRO A 20 -5.57 -11.27 14.88
C PRO A 20 -4.20 -10.63 14.63
N THR A 21 -3.19 -11.46 14.78
CA THR A 21 -1.76 -11.17 14.64
C THR A 21 -1.55 -10.21 13.47
N PHE A 22 -1.15 -8.96 13.77
CA PHE A 22 -0.70 -7.98 12.77
C PHE A 22 0.67 -8.40 12.25
N GLU A 23 0.66 -9.46 11.50
CA GLU A 23 1.67 -9.73 10.52
C GLU A 23 0.94 -9.70 9.20
N VAL A 24 1.32 -8.78 8.33
CA VAL A 24 1.27 -9.08 6.91
C VAL A 24 2.32 -10.19 6.70
N LYS A 25 2.06 -11.42 7.18
CA LYS A 25 2.99 -12.56 7.17
C LYS A 25 3.33 -12.80 5.71
N GLY A 26 4.51 -12.33 5.29
CA GLY A 26 5.02 -12.49 3.92
C GLY A 26 5.25 -11.19 3.14
N LEU A 27 4.78 -10.02 3.61
CA LEU A 27 5.16 -8.71 3.06
C LEU A 27 6.00 -7.95 4.06
N ASN A 28 7.27 -8.28 4.08
CA ASN A 28 8.31 -7.44 4.66
C ASN A 28 9.13 -6.84 3.50
N LEU A 29 9.98 -5.86 3.81
CA LEU A 29 10.90 -5.27 2.83
C LEU A 29 11.92 -6.29 2.25
N ASN A 30 11.94 -7.52 2.74
CA ASN A 30 12.73 -8.63 2.19
C ASN A 30 11.98 -9.44 1.14
N VAL A 31 10.71 -9.12 0.85
CA VAL A 31 9.98 -9.73 -0.26
C VAL A 31 10.72 -9.43 -1.56
N LYS A 32 10.95 -10.47 -2.36
CA LYS A 32 11.55 -10.37 -3.68
C LYS A 32 10.46 -10.44 -4.75
N GLN A 33 10.73 -9.85 -5.91
CA GLN A 33 9.75 -9.79 -6.99
C GLN A 33 9.32 -11.19 -7.47
N ASP A 34 10.24 -12.15 -7.53
CA ASP A 34 9.97 -13.55 -7.88
C ASP A 34 9.12 -14.26 -6.82
N ALA A 35 9.30 -13.94 -5.55
CA ALA A 35 8.48 -14.47 -4.46
C ALA A 35 7.00 -14.04 -4.57
N LEU A 36 6.69 -12.92 -5.22
CA LEU A 36 5.31 -12.50 -5.47
C LEU A 36 4.57 -13.42 -6.43
N ALA A 37 5.27 -14.08 -7.36
CA ALA A 37 4.66 -15.05 -8.27
C ALA A 37 4.15 -16.29 -7.49
N GLY A 38 4.84 -16.68 -6.41
CA GLY A 38 4.43 -17.77 -5.53
C GLY A 38 3.21 -17.46 -4.65
N LEU A 39 2.87 -16.18 -4.47
CA LEU A 39 1.64 -15.75 -3.76
C LEU A 39 0.38 -15.84 -4.64
N ALA A 40 0.56 -16.13 -5.94
CA ALA A 40 -0.41 -15.95 -7.00
C ALA A 40 -0.81 -17.25 -7.73
N THR A 41 -0.89 -18.39 -7.05
CA THR A 41 -1.31 -19.64 -7.70
C THR A 41 -2.81 -19.61 -8.05
N GLY A 42 -3.12 -19.73 -9.35
CA GLY A 42 -4.47 -19.91 -9.90
C GLY A 42 -5.02 -18.72 -10.70
N THR A 43 -4.76 -17.49 -10.25
CA THR A 43 -5.16 -16.24 -10.92
C THR A 43 -4.24 -15.14 -10.43
N SER A 44 -3.31 -14.68 -11.27
CA SER A 44 -2.25 -13.71 -10.98
C SER A 44 -2.71 -12.54 -10.08
N ALA A 45 -2.37 -12.62 -8.79
CA ALA A 45 -2.76 -11.69 -7.75
C ALA A 45 -2.03 -10.34 -7.84
N PHE A 46 -0.73 -10.38 -8.14
CA PHE A 46 0.08 -9.18 -8.34
C PHE A 46 0.40 -8.99 -9.82
N LYS A 47 0.10 -7.80 -10.34
CA LYS A 47 0.51 -7.37 -11.68
C LYS A 47 1.71 -6.45 -11.55
N CYS A 48 2.84 -6.88 -12.08
CA CYS A 48 4.08 -6.11 -12.07
C CYS A 48 4.27 -5.35 -13.38
N SER A 49 4.63 -4.08 -13.31
CA SER A 49 4.97 -3.24 -14.46
C SER A 49 6.04 -2.22 -14.09
N PRO A 50 6.84 -1.72 -15.05
CA PRO A 50 7.74 -0.61 -14.79
C PRO A 50 6.96 0.60 -14.24
N ASP A 51 7.52 1.31 -13.26
CA ASP A 51 6.90 2.53 -12.74
C ASP A 51 6.88 3.60 -13.84
N ARG A 52 5.71 4.14 -14.12
CA ARG A 52 5.52 5.21 -15.12
C ARG A 52 6.27 6.49 -14.74
N GLN A 53 6.54 6.69 -13.46
CA GLN A 53 7.24 7.88 -12.96
C GLN A 53 8.74 7.61 -12.76
N ASN A 54 9.17 6.35 -12.72
CA ASN A 54 10.56 5.98 -12.42
C ASN A 54 10.96 4.69 -13.14
N TYR A 55 11.68 4.84 -14.26
CA TYR A 55 12.10 3.71 -15.09
C TYR A 55 13.01 2.68 -14.39
N LEU A 56 13.65 3.04 -13.27
CA LEU A 56 14.48 2.13 -12.47
C LEU A 56 13.65 1.26 -11.51
N THR A 57 12.36 1.55 -11.38
CA THR A 57 11.47 0.88 -10.42
C THR A 57 10.51 -0.05 -11.15
N THR A 58 10.30 -1.23 -10.60
CA THR A 58 9.17 -2.09 -10.98
C THR A 58 8.13 -2.05 -9.88
N VAL A 59 6.88 -1.81 -10.23
CA VAL A 59 5.76 -1.75 -9.29
C VAL A 59 4.87 -2.97 -9.51
N CYS A 60 4.60 -3.69 -8.42
CA CYS A 60 3.68 -4.82 -8.40
C CYS A 60 2.44 -4.46 -7.58
N GLU A 61 1.25 -4.61 -8.16
CA GLU A 61 -0.02 -4.24 -7.54
C GLU A 61 -1.00 -5.40 -7.47
N SER A 62 -1.68 -5.53 -6.33
CA SER A 62 -2.79 -6.47 -6.11
C SER A 62 -4.02 -5.72 -5.64
N ASN A 63 -5.10 -5.80 -6.42
CA ASN A 63 -6.36 -5.16 -6.10
C ASN A 63 -7.31 -6.20 -5.48
N LEU A 64 -7.73 -5.93 -4.25
CA LEU A 64 -8.67 -6.74 -3.47
C LEU A 64 -10.07 -6.09 -3.43
N GLU A 65 -10.18 -4.88 -3.97
CA GLU A 65 -11.44 -4.17 -4.17
C GLU A 65 -11.98 -4.42 -5.58
N VAL A 66 -13.22 -4.89 -5.66
CA VAL A 66 -13.97 -5.00 -6.91
C VAL A 66 -15.03 -3.90 -6.94
N ARG A 67 -14.91 -2.99 -7.89
CA ARG A 67 -15.90 -1.94 -8.12
C ARG A 67 -16.82 -2.36 -9.26
N THR A 68 -18.09 -2.54 -8.97
CA THR A 68 -19.14 -2.82 -9.96
C THR A 68 -19.99 -1.57 -10.14
N CYS A 69 -20.25 -1.15 -11.37
CA CYS A 69 -21.09 0.01 -11.65
C CYS A 69 -22.33 -0.43 -12.42
N ALA A 70 -23.49 -0.19 -11.84
CA ALA A 70 -24.77 -0.42 -12.51
C ALA A 70 -25.28 0.92 -13.07
N VAL A 71 -25.66 0.94 -14.34
CA VAL A 71 -26.35 2.09 -14.91
C VAL A 71 -27.76 2.10 -14.35
N LYS A 72 -28.08 3.05 -13.47
CA LYS A 72 -29.47 3.32 -13.10
C LYS A 72 -30.08 4.26 -14.13
N LYS A 73 -31.04 3.73 -14.87
CA LYS A 73 -31.99 4.54 -15.63
C LYS A 73 -33.00 5.10 -14.62
N SER A 74 -32.81 6.32 -14.11
CA SER A 74 -33.85 6.95 -13.29
C SER A 74 -34.92 7.55 -14.20
N GLY A 75 -36.17 7.14 -14.01
CA GLY A 75 -37.31 7.72 -14.71
C GLY A 75 -37.65 9.08 -14.13
N LEU A 76 -36.90 10.12 -14.50
CA LEU A 76 -37.32 11.50 -14.25
C LEU A 76 -38.40 11.90 -15.28
N PRO A 77 -39.39 12.73 -14.90
CA PRO A 77 -40.44 13.16 -15.82
C PRO A 77 -39.86 13.96 -16.99
N GLN A 78 -40.23 13.54 -18.20
CA GLN A 78 -40.01 14.10 -19.54
C GLN A 78 -38.92 15.20 -19.70
N GLY A 79 -37.83 14.82 -20.39
CA GLY A 79 -37.05 15.77 -21.19
C GLY A 79 -35.53 15.64 -21.10
N MET A 80 -34.98 15.10 -20.01
CA MET A 80 -33.54 14.93 -19.86
C MET A 80 -33.21 13.51 -19.37
N TRP A 81 -32.76 12.67 -20.29
CA TRP A 81 -32.09 11.42 -19.95
C TRP A 81 -30.75 11.77 -19.28
N GLN A 82 -30.67 11.64 -17.95
CA GLN A 82 -29.41 11.70 -17.23
C GLN A 82 -28.98 10.28 -16.88
N GLN A 83 -27.84 9.86 -17.45
CA GLN A 83 -27.24 8.57 -17.15
C GLN A 83 -26.52 8.67 -15.79
N PHE A 84 -27.10 8.06 -14.76
CA PHE A 84 -26.43 7.90 -13.47
C PHE A 84 -25.82 6.50 -13.38
N GLN A 85 -24.54 6.42 -13.03
CA GLN A 85 -23.89 5.16 -12.66
C GLN A 85 -23.82 5.09 -11.14
N ASP A 86 -24.57 4.17 -10.56
CA ASP A 86 -24.40 3.81 -9.15
C ASP A 86 -23.32 2.73 -9.09
N CYS A 87 -22.18 3.05 -8.48
CA CYS A 87 -21.11 2.08 -8.27
C CYS A 87 -21.16 1.50 -6.87
N THR A 88 -21.16 0.18 -6.77
CA THR A 88 -21.00 -0.55 -5.52
C THR A 88 -19.58 -1.12 -5.47
N THR A 89 -18.86 -0.76 -4.42
CA THR A 89 -17.58 -1.37 -4.06
C THR A 89 -17.84 -2.61 -3.22
N THR A 90 -17.29 -3.74 -3.64
CA THR A 90 -17.28 -5.00 -2.89
C THR A 90 -15.85 -5.46 -2.73
N TYR A 91 -15.49 -5.96 -1.55
CA TYR A 91 -14.18 -6.53 -1.29
C TYR A 91 -14.20 -8.02 -1.59
N LEU A 92 -13.12 -8.55 -2.13
CA LEU A 92 -12.97 -10.00 -2.29
C LEU A 92 -12.99 -10.64 -0.90
N PRO A 93 -13.92 -11.57 -0.60
CA PRO A 93 -13.95 -12.22 0.69
C PRO A 93 -12.67 -13.02 0.88
N ALA A 94 -12.10 -13.02 2.09
CA ALA A 94 -10.85 -13.72 2.37
C ALA A 94 -10.92 -15.20 1.95
N SER A 95 -12.07 -15.87 2.17
CA SER A 95 -12.30 -17.25 1.75
C SER A 95 -12.16 -17.51 0.24
N SER A 96 -12.31 -16.48 -0.61
CA SER A 96 -12.09 -16.58 -2.07
C SER A 96 -10.64 -16.38 -2.49
N LEU A 97 -9.77 -15.97 -1.57
CA LEU A 97 -8.36 -15.70 -1.82
C LEU A 97 -7.51 -16.92 -1.48
N THR A 98 -6.31 -17.01 -2.07
CA THR A 98 -5.32 -18.03 -1.70
C THR A 98 -4.94 -17.89 -0.22
N PRO A 99 -4.50 -18.96 0.47
CA PRO A 99 -4.07 -18.88 1.86
C PRO A 99 -2.98 -17.83 2.12
N ALA A 100 -2.14 -17.55 1.12
CA ALA A 100 -1.13 -16.51 1.19
C ALA A 100 -1.75 -15.09 1.15
N MET A 101 -2.76 -14.87 0.31
CA MET A 101 -3.48 -13.60 0.20
C MET A 101 -4.49 -13.36 1.31
N GLN A 102 -5.07 -14.40 1.90
CA GLN A 102 -5.94 -14.30 3.06
C GLN A 102 -5.31 -13.51 4.21
N ARG A 103 -3.99 -13.69 4.41
CA ARG A 103 -3.21 -12.97 5.42
C ARG A 103 -3.00 -11.49 5.12
N MET A 104 -3.24 -11.08 3.88
CA MET A 104 -3.08 -9.71 3.40
C MET A 104 -4.44 -9.05 3.11
N ALA A 105 -5.54 -9.78 3.26
CA ALA A 105 -6.90 -9.30 2.98
C ALA A 105 -7.38 -8.27 4.01
N THR A 106 -6.83 -8.33 5.23
CA THR A 106 -7.13 -7.39 6.30
C THR A 106 -5.85 -6.90 6.95
N ILE A 107 -5.84 -5.63 7.35
CA ILE A 107 -4.79 -5.06 8.19
C ILE A 107 -5.48 -4.36 9.37
N GLY A 108 -5.20 -4.84 10.58
CA GLY A 108 -5.81 -4.31 11.80
C GLY A 108 -7.32 -4.32 11.88
N GLY A 109 -7.92 -5.41 11.39
CA GLY A 109 -9.36 -5.56 11.32
C GLY A 109 -10.03 -4.75 10.21
N ASN A 110 -9.27 -3.96 9.43
CA ASN A 110 -9.78 -3.20 8.29
C ASN A 110 -9.51 -3.97 7.00
N GLN A 111 -10.45 -3.92 6.05
CA GLN A 111 -10.29 -4.58 4.75
C GLN A 111 -9.21 -3.87 3.92
N VAL A 112 -8.35 -4.63 3.28
CA VAL A 112 -7.35 -4.10 2.35
C VAL A 112 -8.01 -3.89 0.99
N LYS A 113 -7.79 -2.72 0.39
CA LYS A 113 -8.23 -2.33 -0.94
C LYS A 113 -7.23 -2.74 -2.00
N LEU A 114 -6.00 -2.30 -1.80
CA LEU A 114 -4.92 -2.37 -2.78
C LEU A 114 -3.60 -2.55 -2.03
N ILE A 115 -2.74 -3.40 -2.55
CA ILE A 115 -1.36 -3.52 -2.12
C ILE A 115 -0.49 -3.11 -3.30
N ARG A 116 0.39 -2.14 -3.11
CA ARG A 116 1.40 -1.72 -4.07
C ARG A 116 2.78 -1.96 -3.50
N ILE A 117 3.66 -2.60 -4.25
CA ILE A 117 5.04 -2.88 -3.86
C ILE A 117 5.97 -2.35 -4.95
N SER A 118 6.91 -1.50 -4.56
CA SER A 118 7.89 -0.89 -5.46
C SER A 118 9.25 -1.57 -5.26
N PHE A 119 9.82 -2.10 -6.32
CA PHE A 119 11.12 -2.77 -6.35
C PHE A 119 12.17 -1.93 -7.06
N PHE A 120 13.37 -1.84 -6.50
CA PHE A 120 14.57 -1.30 -7.13
C PHE A 120 15.67 -2.36 -7.05
N ASP A 121 16.32 -2.69 -8.17
CA ASP A 121 17.32 -3.77 -8.26
C ASP A 121 16.84 -5.09 -7.59
N ALA A 122 15.59 -5.48 -7.87
CA ALA A 122 14.89 -6.65 -7.32
C ALA A 122 14.66 -6.67 -5.79
N GLN A 123 14.99 -5.57 -5.08
CA GLN A 123 14.72 -5.40 -3.65
C GLN A 123 13.50 -4.51 -3.42
N ALA A 124 12.65 -4.87 -2.46
CA ALA A 124 11.50 -4.03 -2.12
C ALA A 124 11.97 -2.72 -1.46
N SER A 125 11.68 -1.61 -2.14
CA SER A 125 11.97 -0.26 -1.68
C SER A 125 10.83 0.33 -0.85
N GLU A 126 9.59 -0.03 -1.19
CA GLU A 126 8.37 0.51 -0.59
C GLU A 126 7.22 -0.48 -0.74
N ILE A 127 6.40 -0.60 0.31
CA ILE A 127 5.15 -1.35 0.33
C ILE A 127 4.07 -0.39 0.82
N ILE A 128 3.00 -0.22 0.04
CA ILE A 128 1.85 0.58 0.39
C ILE A 128 0.63 -0.33 0.46
N VAL A 129 -0.02 -0.35 1.61
CA VAL A 129 -1.27 -1.08 1.84
C VAL A 129 -2.38 -0.06 2.02
N PHE A 130 -3.28 0.03 1.05
CA PHE A 130 -4.49 0.84 1.14
C PHE A 130 -5.58 0.03 1.83
N HIS A 131 -6.32 0.63 2.74
CA HIS A 131 -7.37 -0.06 3.49
C HIS A 131 -8.66 0.77 3.59
N GLU A 132 -9.77 0.07 3.84
CA GLU A 132 -11.03 0.66 4.24
C GLU A 132 -11.06 0.80 5.75
N GLY A 133 -10.61 1.95 6.26
CA GLY A 133 -10.67 2.21 7.68
C GLY A 133 -10.89 3.69 7.97
N LYS A 134 -11.83 3.97 8.88
CA LYS A 134 -12.03 5.28 9.53
C LYS A 134 -11.48 5.31 10.96
N ASN A 135 -10.87 4.21 11.42
CA ASN A 135 -10.48 4.06 12.82
C ASN A 135 -8.97 3.83 12.97
N PRO A 136 -8.16 4.90 12.99
CA PRO A 136 -6.71 4.80 13.16
C PRO A 136 -6.29 4.29 14.55
N GLY A 137 -7.21 4.23 15.53
CA GLY A 137 -6.91 3.84 16.91
C GLY A 137 -6.41 2.40 17.06
N THR A 138 -7.04 1.44 16.38
CA THR A 138 -6.64 0.02 16.46
C THR A 138 -5.29 -0.24 15.79
N PHE A 139 -4.96 0.52 14.74
CA PHE A 139 -3.64 0.48 14.12
C PHE A 139 -2.55 1.02 15.03
N LEU A 140 -2.82 2.15 15.68
CA LEU A 140 -1.84 2.85 16.52
C LEU A 140 -1.37 1.95 17.67
N GLU A 141 -2.27 1.26 18.36
CA GLU A 141 -1.90 0.38 19.47
C GLU A 141 -1.06 -0.81 18.99
N ALA A 142 -1.50 -1.52 17.95
CA ALA A 142 -0.80 -2.68 17.42
C ALA A 142 0.60 -2.33 16.88
N PHE A 143 0.72 -1.20 16.18
CA PHE A 143 1.99 -0.71 15.68
C PHE A 143 2.89 -0.21 16.80
N THR A 144 2.35 0.44 17.83
CA THR A 144 3.14 0.87 18.99
C THR A 144 3.68 -0.34 19.76
N GLN A 145 2.90 -1.40 19.93
CA GLN A 145 3.36 -2.65 20.55
C GLN A 145 4.50 -3.30 19.74
N ARG A 146 4.41 -3.29 18.41
CA ARG A 146 5.42 -3.92 17.53
C ARG A 146 6.67 -3.08 17.32
N TYR A 147 6.49 -1.78 17.07
CA TYR A 147 7.54 -0.87 16.65
C TYR A 147 8.14 -0.06 17.80
N GLY A 148 7.46 0.00 18.94
CA GLY A 148 7.75 0.95 20.02
C GLY A 148 6.95 2.24 19.85
N PRO A 149 7.17 3.26 20.70
CA PRO A 149 6.52 4.54 20.55
C PRO A 149 6.83 5.17 19.17
N PRO A 150 5.89 5.90 18.58
CA PRO A 150 6.11 6.57 17.31
C PRO A 150 7.25 7.59 17.41
N THR A 151 8.09 7.66 16.38
CA THR A 151 9.19 8.61 16.28
C THR A 151 8.70 10.03 15.97
N SER A 152 7.54 10.14 15.31
CA SER A 152 6.86 11.41 15.10
C SER A 152 5.37 11.22 14.87
N GLU A 153 4.60 12.23 15.29
CA GLU A 153 3.17 12.36 14.99
C GLU A 153 2.94 13.78 14.47
N VAL A 154 2.30 13.88 13.29
CA VAL A 154 1.92 15.16 12.71
C VAL A 154 0.51 15.51 13.19
N ALA A 155 0.25 16.77 13.52
CA ALA A 155 -1.12 17.22 13.80
C ALA A 155 -2.05 16.85 12.64
N ASN A 156 -3.21 16.27 12.94
CA ASN A 156 -4.19 15.74 11.97
C ASN A 156 -3.71 14.53 11.15
N ALA A 157 -2.68 13.79 11.59
CA ALA A 157 -2.25 12.53 10.97
C ALA A 157 -3.38 11.50 10.83
N ARG A 158 -4.40 11.58 11.70
CA ARG A 158 -5.58 10.71 11.70
C ARG A 158 -6.57 11.01 10.58
N ASP A 159 -6.52 12.23 10.03
CA ASP A 159 -7.48 12.73 9.05
C ASP A 159 -6.87 12.91 7.65
N SER A 160 -5.56 12.71 7.50
CA SER A 160 -4.82 12.92 6.26
C SER A 160 -4.33 11.63 5.63
N TYR A 161 -4.35 11.57 4.29
CA TYR A 161 -3.75 10.49 3.51
C TYR A 161 -2.22 10.56 3.49
N ASP A 162 -1.68 11.79 3.55
CA ASP A 162 -0.25 12.08 3.38
C ASP A 162 0.45 12.41 4.70
N ASN A 163 -0.26 12.93 5.70
CA ASN A 163 0.27 13.09 7.05
C ASN A 163 -0.04 11.84 7.86
N GLY A 164 0.92 11.39 8.67
CA GLY A 164 0.80 10.10 9.33
C GLY A 164 1.67 10.00 10.57
N ILE A 165 1.36 9.00 11.38
CA ILE A 165 2.17 8.59 12.53
C ILE A 165 3.32 7.75 11.97
N THR A 166 4.55 8.07 12.35
CA THR A 166 5.75 7.46 11.77
C THR A 166 6.57 6.73 12.83
N TRP A 167 7.04 5.53 12.48
CA TRP A 167 8.00 4.75 13.24
C TRP A 167 9.23 4.53 12.38
N THR A 168 10.40 4.83 12.93
CA THR A 168 11.68 4.68 12.22
C THR A 168 12.56 3.68 12.96
N ARG A 169 13.07 2.69 12.23
CA ARG A 169 14.13 1.77 12.64
C ARG A 169 15.29 1.86 11.66
N ALA A 170 16.40 1.19 11.97
CA ALA A 170 17.64 1.29 11.17
C ALA A 170 17.44 0.88 9.69
N ASP A 171 16.58 -0.09 9.43
CA ASP A 171 16.37 -0.74 8.13
C ASP A 171 14.97 -0.51 7.53
N GLU A 172 14.06 0.09 8.30
CA GLU A 172 12.66 0.24 7.93
C GLU A 172 12.08 1.56 8.48
N THR A 173 11.28 2.23 7.67
CA THR A 173 10.38 3.30 8.15
C THR A 173 8.95 2.91 7.83
N MET A 174 8.10 2.92 8.84
CA MET A 174 6.66 2.69 8.73
C MET A 174 5.91 3.99 8.96
N LYS A 175 4.89 4.25 8.15
CA LYS A 175 4.00 5.39 8.28
C LYS A 175 2.54 4.94 8.18
N LEU A 176 1.75 5.30 9.17
CA LEU A 176 0.29 5.12 9.20
C LEU A 176 -0.39 6.44 8.87
N GLY A 177 -1.10 6.51 7.74
CA GLY A 177 -2.04 7.59 7.43
C GLY A 177 -3.49 7.15 7.63
N ALA A 178 -4.45 8.01 7.28
CA ALA A 178 -5.88 7.73 7.47
C ALA A 178 -6.38 6.49 6.70
N ALA A 179 -5.86 6.24 5.49
CA ALA A 179 -6.36 5.19 4.60
C ALA A 179 -5.27 4.26 4.05
N ARG A 180 -4.02 4.41 4.52
CA ARG A 180 -2.92 3.56 4.09
C ARG A 180 -1.83 3.41 5.14
N VAL A 181 -1.16 2.27 5.09
CA VAL A 181 0.09 2.00 5.78
C VAL A 181 1.19 1.94 4.73
N VAL A 182 2.30 2.61 4.98
CA VAL A 182 3.48 2.65 4.10
C VAL A 182 4.67 2.08 4.85
N LEU A 183 5.33 1.08 4.30
CA LEU A 183 6.63 0.57 4.75
C LEU A 183 7.67 0.94 3.71
N THR A 184 8.82 1.44 4.14
CA THR A 184 9.91 1.85 3.25
C THR A 184 11.23 1.31 3.73
N ASN A 185 12.09 0.92 2.79
CA ASN A 185 13.48 0.58 3.05
C ASN A 185 14.36 1.81 2.77
N PRO A 186 14.86 2.53 3.80
CA PRO A 186 15.59 3.77 3.58
C PRO A 186 16.88 3.58 2.78
N SER A 187 17.56 2.44 2.95
CA SER A 187 18.81 2.13 2.26
C SER A 187 18.59 1.95 0.75
N VAL A 188 17.57 1.18 0.37
CA VAL A 188 17.19 0.94 -1.03
C VAL A 188 16.69 2.24 -1.67
N LEU A 189 15.88 3.04 -0.95
CA LEU A 189 15.44 4.35 -1.45
C LEU A 189 16.59 5.33 -1.64
N THR A 190 17.63 5.25 -0.82
CA THR A 190 18.84 6.07 -0.95
C THR A 190 19.66 5.64 -2.16
N ALA A 191 19.90 4.33 -2.33
CA ALA A 191 20.59 3.79 -3.49
C ALA A 191 19.87 4.14 -4.81
N ARG A 192 18.54 4.05 -4.83
CA ARG A 192 17.71 4.47 -5.97
C ARG A 192 17.90 5.95 -6.32
N ARG A 193 17.90 6.83 -5.30
CA ARG A 193 18.11 8.28 -5.50
C ARG A 193 19.50 8.59 -6.07
N GLN A 194 20.53 7.93 -5.55
CA GLN A 194 21.90 8.09 -6.05
C GLN A 194 22.02 7.65 -7.52
N ARG A 195 21.37 6.53 -7.90
CA ARG A 195 21.40 6.05 -9.28
C ARG A 195 20.67 6.97 -10.25
N LEU A 196 19.49 7.49 -9.85
CA LEU A 196 18.78 8.50 -10.64
C LEU A 196 19.62 9.75 -10.89
N GLU A 197 20.34 10.24 -9.88
CA GLU A 197 21.20 11.41 -10.03
C GLU A 197 22.39 11.13 -10.95
N ALA A 198 23.02 9.96 -10.82
CA ALA A 198 24.11 9.54 -11.70
C ALA A 198 23.66 9.45 -13.17
N ASP A 199 22.48 8.85 -13.44
CA ASP A 199 21.94 8.73 -14.79
C ASP A 199 21.58 10.10 -15.39
N ARG A 200 21.08 11.02 -14.57
CA ARG A 200 20.77 12.39 -14.97
C ARG A 200 22.03 13.15 -15.39
N GLU A 201 23.10 13.06 -14.60
CA GLU A 201 24.36 13.72 -14.93
C GLU A 201 25.02 13.09 -16.16
N ALA A 202 24.97 11.76 -16.29
CA ALA A 202 25.45 11.05 -17.48
C ALA A 202 24.66 11.45 -18.75
N ALA A 203 23.35 11.66 -18.66
CA ALA A 203 22.54 12.13 -19.78
C ALA A 203 22.88 13.58 -20.17
N LYS A 204 23.09 14.45 -19.19
CA LYS A 204 23.53 15.84 -19.40
C LYS A 204 24.89 15.89 -20.10
N ASN A 205 25.85 15.10 -19.65
CA ASN A 205 27.19 15.03 -20.25
C ASN A 205 27.14 14.50 -21.69
N ARG A 206 26.32 13.47 -21.96
CA ARG A 206 26.08 12.98 -23.34
C ARG A 206 25.46 14.05 -24.24
N ALA A 207 24.47 14.80 -23.74
CA ALA A 207 23.85 15.88 -24.49
C ALA A 207 24.82 17.02 -24.79
N ASN A 208 25.68 17.38 -23.83
CA ASN A 208 26.70 18.40 -24.01
C ASN A 208 27.77 17.96 -25.03
N GLY A 209 28.28 16.73 -24.92
CA GLY A 209 29.23 16.17 -25.90
C GLY A 209 28.66 16.15 -27.31
N ALA A 210 27.41 15.71 -27.49
CA ALA A 210 26.74 15.72 -28.80
C ALA A 210 26.59 17.14 -29.38
N ARG A 211 26.34 18.15 -28.53
CA ARG A 211 26.28 19.56 -28.97
C ARG A 211 27.65 20.08 -29.39
N GLU A 212 28.70 19.76 -28.64
CA GLU A 212 30.07 20.15 -28.98
C GLU A 212 30.54 19.49 -30.28
N ASP A 213 30.25 18.21 -30.48
CA ASP A 213 30.57 17.48 -31.70
C ASP A 213 29.81 18.03 -32.92
N ALA A 214 28.52 18.36 -32.75
CA ALA A 214 27.73 19.02 -33.80
C ALA A 214 28.28 20.41 -34.15
N ALA A 215 28.69 21.20 -33.16
CA ALA A 215 29.29 22.52 -33.37
C ALA A 215 30.65 22.45 -34.07
N LYS A 216 31.48 21.45 -33.75
CA LYS A 216 32.75 21.20 -34.44
C LYS A 216 32.53 20.78 -35.90
N LYS A 217 31.57 19.89 -36.14
CA LYS A 217 31.23 19.46 -37.51
C LYS A 217 30.71 20.62 -38.36
N ALA A 218 29.80 21.44 -37.82
CA ALA A 218 29.28 22.61 -38.51
C ALA A 218 30.36 23.65 -38.88
N LYS A 219 31.47 23.72 -38.13
CA LYS A 219 32.62 24.59 -38.46
C LYS A 219 33.58 23.97 -39.48
N SER A 220 33.55 22.65 -39.66
CA SER A 220 34.40 21.93 -40.61
C SER A 220 33.81 21.91 -42.02
N ASP A 221 32.49 22.13 -42.14
CA ASP A 221 31.75 22.11 -43.41
C ASP A 221 31.63 23.54 -44.05
N ILE A 222 32.31 24.54 -43.47
CA ILE A 222 32.45 25.93 -43.97
C ILE A 222 33.88 26.14 -44.42
#